data_AF-A0A1H0H4K8-F1
#
_entry.id   AF-A0A1H0H4K8-F1
#
_cell.length_a   1.000
_cell.length_b   1.000
_cell.length_c   1.000
_cell.angle_alpha   90.00
_cell.angle_beta   90.00
_cell.angle_gamma   90.00
#
_symmetry.space_group_name_H-M   'P 1'
#
loop_
_entity.id
_entity.type
_entity.pdbx_description
1 polymer ?
#
loop_
_entity_poly.entity_id
_entity_poly.type
_entity_poly.pdbx_seq_one_letter_code
_entity_poly.pdbx_strand_id
1 'polypeptide(L)'
;MDWNKQLTDQLAFHWDVAARARLEGLTDDEYFWEPVPGAWTVHEDNSIDWEYPAPEPAPVTTIAWRMAHIIVGVFNARTASHFGGPPADHATWQYAMSADEALKQLDDAYEAWMAGARTADLSKAVGPAEGPFAAEPMATLVLHINREVIHHLAEIALLRDLYLRKS
;
A
#
# COMPACT_ATOMS: atom_id res chain seq x y z
N MET A 1 1.75 -8.50 -27.94
CA MET A 1 0.98 -8.24 -26.72
C MET A 1 1.74 -7.22 -25.92
N ASP A 2 1.10 -6.14 -25.51
CA ASP A 2 1.72 -5.14 -24.63
C ASP A 2 1.55 -5.59 -23.18
N TRP A 3 2.58 -6.24 -22.63
CA TRP A 3 2.53 -6.79 -21.27
C TRP A 3 2.54 -5.72 -20.19
N ASN A 4 3.23 -4.59 -20.40
CA ASN A 4 3.19 -3.46 -19.48
C ASN A 4 1.75 -3.00 -19.33
N LYS A 5 1.04 -2.79 -20.45
CA LYS A 5 -0.38 -2.45 -20.45
C LYS A 5 -1.22 -3.48 -19.71
N GLN A 6 -1.07 -4.78 -19.99
CA GLN A 6 -1.89 -5.81 -19.32
C GLN A 6 -1.72 -5.81 -17.79
N LEU A 7 -0.49 -5.65 -17.30
CA LEU A 7 -0.20 -5.65 -15.87
C LEU A 7 -0.69 -4.36 -15.20
N THR A 8 -0.45 -3.20 -15.81
CA THR A 8 -0.88 -1.92 -15.24
C THR A 8 -2.39 -1.72 -15.32
N ASP A 9 -3.05 -2.23 -16.36
CA ASP A 9 -4.51 -2.14 -16.50
C ASP A 9 -5.24 -2.95 -15.43
N GLN A 10 -4.68 -4.08 -14.98
CA GLN A 10 -5.27 -4.83 -13.87
C GLN A 10 -5.35 -3.97 -12.61
N LEU A 11 -4.24 -3.33 -12.25
CA LEU A 11 -4.18 -2.47 -11.07
C LEU A 11 -5.02 -1.21 -11.26
N ALA A 12 -4.95 -0.56 -12.42
CA ALA A 12 -5.74 0.63 -12.73
C ALA A 12 -7.25 0.34 -12.67
N PHE A 13 -7.71 -0.77 -13.25
CA PHE A 13 -9.11 -1.15 -13.17
C PHE A 13 -9.55 -1.40 -11.73
N HIS A 14 -8.75 -2.12 -10.93
CA HIS A 14 -9.07 -2.31 -9.51
C HIS A 14 -9.11 -0.98 -8.75
N TRP A 15 -8.12 -0.12 -8.98
CA TRP A 15 -8.01 1.19 -8.37
C TRP A 15 -9.25 2.06 -8.65
N ASP A 16 -9.58 2.26 -9.92
CA ASP A 16 -10.66 3.15 -10.34
C ASP A 16 -12.04 2.60 -10.00
N VAL A 17 -12.26 1.28 -10.19
CA VAL A 17 -13.60 0.68 -10.13
C VAL A 17 -13.94 0.15 -8.75
N ALA A 18 -12.96 -0.38 -8.01
CA ALA A 18 -13.22 -1.15 -6.80
C ALA A 18 -12.62 -0.53 -5.53
N ALA A 19 -11.59 0.30 -5.62
CA ALA A 19 -10.88 0.78 -4.44
C ALA A 19 -11.04 2.29 -4.18
N ARG A 20 -10.50 3.15 -5.04
CA ARG A 20 -10.31 4.58 -4.72
C ARG A 20 -11.62 5.33 -4.48
N ALA A 21 -12.66 5.04 -5.27
CA ALA A 21 -14.00 5.63 -5.08
C ALA A 21 -14.65 5.20 -3.75
N ARG A 22 -14.35 3.99 -3.25
CA ARG A 22 -14.81 3.55 -1.92
C ARG A 22 -14.11 4.29 -0.79
N LEU A 23 -13.02 4.98 -1.08
CA LEU A 23 -12.28 5.78 -0.11
C LEU A 23 -12.82 7.21 0.05
N GLU A 24 -13.76 7.63 -0.80
CA GLU A 24 -14.39 8.95 -0.67
C GLU A 24 -15.13 9.10 0.68
N GLY A 25 -14.99 10.29 1.29
CA GLY A 25 -15.60 10.58 2.59
C GLY A 25 -15.04 9.81 3.78
N LEU A 26 -13.83 9.21 3.66
CA LEU A 26 -13.12 8.64 4.80
C LEU A 26 -12.90 9.72 5.86
N THR A 27 -13.34 9.49 7.10
CA THR A 27 -13.13 10.43 8.21
C THR A 27 -11.94 9.99 9.05
N ASP A 28 -11.38 10.90 9.86
CA ASP A 28 -10.32 10.57 10.82
C ASP A 28 -10.79 9.52 11.84
N ASP A 29 -12.04 9.60 12.30
CA ASP A 29 -12.64 8.60 13.20
C ASP A 29 -12.68 7.20 12.58
N GLU A 30 -12.95 7.10 11.27
CA GLU A 30 -12.95 5.84 10.53
C GLU A 30 -11.52 5.35 10.26
N TYR A 31 -10.63 6.27 9.90
CA TYR A 31 -9.23 6.01 9.60
C TYR A 31 -8.46 5.39 10.78
N PHE A 32 -8.71 5.91 11.99
CA PHE A 32 -8.11 5.43 13.24
C PHE A 32 -8.98 4.43 14.01
N TRP A 33 -10.11 3.99 13.45
CA TRP A 33 -10.99 3.06 14.16
C TRP A 33 -10.31 1.72 14.45
N GLU A 34 -10.37 1.33 15.72
CA GLU A 34 -9.88 0.05 16.21
C GLU A 34 -10.98 -1.04 16.07
N PRO A 35 -10.87 -1.98 15.12
CA PRO A 35 -11.93 -2.98 14.88
C PRO A 35 -12.01 -4.04 15.97
N VAL A 36 -10.91 -4.30 16.68
CA VAL A 36 -10.79 -5.21 17.82
C VAL A 36 -9.76 -4.65 18.81
N PRO A 37 -9.88 -4.92 20.11
CA PRO A 37 -8.88 -4.50 21.09
C PRO A 37 -7.46 -4.99 20.73
N GLY A 38 -6.47 -4.11 20.83
CA GLY A 38 -5.08 -4.36 20.48
C GLY A 38 -4.79 -4.31 18.97
N ALA A 39 -5.65 -3.69 18.16
CA ALA A 39 -5.36 -3.59 16.73
C ALA A 39 -4.13 -2.69 16.47
N TRP A 40 -3.29 -3.10 15.54
CA TRP A 40 -2.10 -2.36 15.15
C TRP A 40 -2.45 -1.12 14.34
N THR A 41 -1.84 0.01 14.69
CA THR A 41 -2.12 1.33 14.12
C THR A 41 -0.86 2.18 13.91
N VAL A 42 -1.06 3.35 13.32
CA VAL A 42 -0.11 4.48 13.34
C VAL A 42 -0.42 5.35 14.56
N HIS A 43 0.61 5.86 15.21
CA HIS A 43 0.53 6.65 16.45
C HIS A 43 0.91 8.12 16.25
N GLU A 44 0.42 8.99 17.14
CA GLU A 44 0.67 10.45 17.12
C GLU A 44 2.16 10.83 17.22
N ASP A 45 2.99 9.95 17.80
CA ASP A 45 4.44 10.14 17.87
C ASP A 45 5.18 9.76 16.57
N ASN A 46 4.43 9.60 15.47
CA ASN A 46 4.91 9.20 14.15
C ASN A 46 5.56 7.81 14.13
N SER A 47 5.13 6.92 15.02
CA SER A 47 5.46 5.50 14.96
C SER A 47 4.32 4.67 14.34
N ILE A 48 4.64 3.45 13.93
CA ILE A 48 3.69 2.44 13.47
C ILE A 48 3.93 1.16 14.27
N ASP A 49 2.86 0.47 14.65
CA ASP A 49 2.98 -0.85 15.25
C ASP A 49 3.60 -1.84 14.27
N TRP A 50 4.70 -2.46 14.65
CA TRP A 50 5.41 -3.43 13.82
C TRP A 50 6.26 -4.35 14.67
N GLU A 51 6.33 -5.62 14.29
CA GLU A 51 7.23 -6.60 14.89
C GLU A 51 7.70 -7.61 13.83
N TYR A 52 8.95 -8.08 13.94
CA TYR A 52 9.49 -9.15 13.11
C TYR A 52 10.26 -10.18 13.96
N PRO A 53 9.89 -11.48 13.92
CA PRO A 53 8.71 -12.02 13.23
C PRO A 53 7.40 -11.48 13.83
N ALA A 54 6.32 -11.47 13.04
CA ALA A 54 5.02 -11.02 13.53
C ALA A 54 4.52 -11.93 14.67
N PRO A 55 3.70 -11.42 15.61
CA PRO A 55 3.04 -12.23 16.62
C PRO A 55 2.13 -13.29 16.02
N GLU A 56 1.84 -14.35 16.79
CA GLU A 56 0.91 -15.40 16.40
C GLU A 56 -0.23 -15.53 17.43
N PRO A 57 -1.50 -15.26 17.03
CA PRO A 57 -1.94 -14.85 15.70
C PRO A 57 -1.52 -13.41 15.36
N ALA A 58 -1.35 -13.13 14.06
CA ALA A 58 -1.07 -11.77 13.58
C ALA A 58 -2.17 -10.80 14.03
N PRO A 59 -1.81 -9.63 14.61
CA PRO A 59 -2.79 -8.65 15.04
C PRO A 59 -3.63 -8.12 13.87
N VAL A 60 -4.90 -7.82 14.12
CA VAL A 60 -5.71 -7.06 13.18
C VAL A 60 -5.15 -5.64 13.10
N THR A 61 -5.18 -5.04 11.93
CA THR A 61 -4.67 -3.68 11.71
C THR A 61 -5.82 -2.68 11.47
N THR A 62 -5.59 -1.40 11.74
CA THR A 62 -6.52 -0.30 11.41
C THR A 62 -6.47 0.06 9.92
N ILE A 63 -7.35 0.96 9.46
CA ILE A 63 -7.24 1.54 8.12
C ILE A 63 -5.95 2.37 8.00
N ALA A 64 -5.61 3.15 9.02
CA ALA A 64 -4.37 3.92 9.08
C ALA A 64 -3.12 3.06 8.86
N TRP A 65 -3.03 1.94 9.56
CA TRP A 65 -1.91 1.01 9.39
C TRP A 65 -1.84 0.43 7.98
N ARG A 66 -2.97 -0.02 7.42
CA ARG A 66 -3.01 -0.62 6.08
C ARG A 66 -2.66 0.40 5.00
N MET A 67 -3.15 1.63 5.10
CA MET A 67 -2.79 2.70 4.17
C MET A 67 -1.30 3.02 4.28
N ALA A 68 -0.76 3.14 5.49
CA ALA A 68 0.67 3.35 5.70
C ALA A 68 1.53 2.24 5.08
N HIS A 69 1.16 0.96 5.26
CA HIS A 69 1.85 -0.17 4.63
C HIS A 69 1.84 -0.10 3.09
N ILE A 70 0.69 0.22 2.48
CA ILE A 70 0.59 0.38 1.03
C ILE A 70 1.44 1.56 0.54
N ILE A 71 1.34 2.71 1.20
CA ILE A 71 2.04 3.94 0.81
C ILE A 71 3.56 3.73 0.90
N VAL A 72 4.05 3.28 2.06
CA VAL A 72 5.48 3.24 2.35
C VAL A 72 6.11 1.99 1.78
N GLY A 73 5.70 0.84 2.29
CA GLY A 73 6.27 -0.45 1.95
C GLY A 73 6.01 -0.77 0.48
N VAL A 74 4.75 -0.76 0.06
CA VAL A 74 4.35 -1.27 -1.26
C VAL A 74 4.70 -0.31 -2.40
N PHE A 75 4.30 0.96 -2.34
CA PHE A 75 4.55 1.89 -3.44
C PHE A 75 5.87 2.64 -3.34
N ASN A 76 6.08 3.43 -2.28
CA ASN A 76 7.17 4.41 -2.26
C ASN A 76 8.55 3.76 -2.14
N ALA A 77 8.72 2.72 -1.33
CA ALA A 77 10.01 2.02 -1.22
C ALA A 77 10.42 1.36 -2.55
N ARG A 78 9.44 0.82 -3.30
CA ARG A 78 9.69 0.21 -4.61
C ARG A 78 9.90 1.26 -5.70
N THR A 79 9.18 2.37 -5.65
CA THR A 79 9.40 3.52 -6.54
C THR A 79 10.79 4.13 -6.32
N ALA A 80 11.24 4.26 -5.08
CA ALA A 80 12.59 4.72 -4.75
C ALA A 80 13.66 3.78 -5.31
N SER A 81 13.47 2.47 -5.13
CA SER A 81 14.44 1.45 -5.53
C SER A 81 14.56 1.29 -7.05
N HIS A 82 13.45 1.43 -7.79
CA HIS A 82 13.38 1.03 -9.20
C HIS A 82 13.13 2.17 -10.17
N PHE A 83 12.53 3.28 -9.73
CA PHE A 83 12.05 4.35 -10.61
C PHE A 83 12.52 5.76 -10.19
N GLY A 84 13.44 5.87 -9.22
CA GLY A 84 14.06 7.14 -8.84
C GLY A 84 13.20 8.04 -7.95
N GLY A 85 12.24 7.46 -7.21
CA GLY A 85 11.51 8.16 -6.16
C GLY A 85 12.39 8.58 -4.97
N PRO A 86 11.90 9.47 -4.09
CA PRO A 86 12.59 9.80 -2.85
C PRO A 86 12.71 8.57 -1.93
N PRO A 87 13.72 8.49 -1.04
CA PRO A 87 13.82 7.41 -0.07
C PRO A 87 12.53 7.27 0.76
N ALA A 88 12.10 6.03 0.97
CA ALA A 88 10.93 5.70 1.76
C ALA A 88 11.22 4.48 2.62
N ASP A 89 11.06 4.63 3.93
CA ASP A 89 11.36 3.62 4.93
C ASP A 89 10.45 3.80 6.14
N HIS A 90 9.96 2.70 6.72
CA HIS A 90 8.99 2.74 7.81
C HIS A 90 9.51 3.48 9.05
N ALA A 91 10.82 3.44 9.33
CA ALA A 91 11.37 4.10 10.51
C ALA A 91 11.51 5.63 10.35
N THR A 92 11.43 6.15 9.12
CA THR A 92 11.67 7.57 8.83
C THR A 92 10.52 8.26 8.10
N TRP A 93 9.53 7.49 7.62
CA TRP A 93 8.38 8.02 6.93
C TRP A 93 7.58 8.97 7.83
N GLN A 94 7.03 10.02 7.22
CA GLN A 94 6.09 10.92 7.89
C GLN A 94 4.68 10.37 7.66
N TYR A 95 4.17 9.65 8.64
CA TYR A 95 2.87 9.01 8.54
C TYR A 95 1.75 10.03 8.56
N ALA A 96 0.70 9.77 7.79
CA ALA A 96 -0.45 10.64 7.73
C ALA A 96 -1.24 10.60 9.05
N MET A 97 -1.44 11.78 9.65
CA MET A 97 -2.17 11.95 10.91
C MET A 97 -3.66 12.29 10.69
N SER A 98 -4.12 12.22 9.44
CA SER A 98 -5.52 12.39 9.04
C SER A 98 -5.84 11.53 7.82
N ALA A 99 -7.13 11.24 7.63
CA ALA A 99 -7.63 10.53 6.46
C ALA A 99 -7.32 11.28 5.16
N ASP A 100 -7.48 12.60 5.13
CA ASP A 100 -7.22 13.42 3.95
C ASP A 100 -5.74 13.40 3.56
N GLU A 101 -4.83 13.49 4.54
CA GLU A 101 -3.40 13.37 4.30
C GLU A 101 -3.04 11.97 3.79
N ALA A 102 -3.64 10.92 4.35
CA ALA A 102 -3.39 9.55 3.94
C ALA A 102 -3.86 9.30 2.51
N LEU A 103 -5.02 9.82 2.13
CA LEU A 103 -5.53 9.75 0.76
C LEU A 103 -4.62 10.47 -0.22
N LYS A 104 -4.12 11.66 0.15
CA LYS A 104 -3.13 12.37 -0.66
C LYS A 104 -1.85 11.58 -0.84
N GLN A 105 -1.28 11.05 0.24
CA GLN A 105 -0.06 10.24 0.16
C GLN A 105 -0.28 8.96 -0.67
N LEU A 106 -1.45 8.34 -0.55
CA LEU A 106 -1.84 7.16 -1.32
C LEU A 106 -1.96 7.45 -2.82
N ASP A 107 -2.61 8.56 -3.19
CA ASP A 107 -2.75 9.00 -4.58
C ASP A 107 -1.38 9.35 -5.19
N ASP A 108 -0.55 10.11 -4.47
CA ASP A 108 0.80 10.48 -4.91
C ASP A 108 1.69 9.24 -5.11
N ALA A 109 1.63 8.26 -4.20
CA ALA A 109 2.40 7.02 -4.26
C ALA A 109 1.95 6.10 -5.40
N TYR A 110 0.64 5.97 -5.61
CA TYR A 110 0.07 5.22 -6.72
C TYR A 110 0.51 5.77 -8.07
N GLU A 111 0.41 7.08 -8.28
CA GLU A 111 0.79 7.70 -9.56
C GLU A 111 2.28 7.52 -9.85
N ALA A 112 3.14 7.69 -8.82
CA ALA A 112 4.57 7.51 -8.97
C ALA A 112 4.95 6.07 -9.36
N TRP A 113 4.34 5.07 -8.70
CA TRP A 113 4.54 3.67 -9.04
C TRP A 113 4.05 3.36 -10.46
N MET A 114 2.83 3.79 -10.80
CA MET A 114 2.22 3.52 -12.09
C MET A 114 2.99 4.16 -13.25
N ALA A 115 3.56 5.36 -13.05
CA ALA A 115 4.42 6.00 -14.04
C ALA A 115 5.64 5.13 -14.40
N GLY A 116 6.31 4.57 -13.38
CA GLY A 116 7.44 3.66 -13.58
C GLY A 116 7.02 2.34 -14.22
N ALA A 117 6.03 1.66 -13.63
CA ALA A 117 5.57 0.33 -14.07
C ALA A 117 5.10 0.30 -15.54
N ARG A 118 4.48 1.39 -16.03
CA ARG A 118 4.06 1.53 -17.43
C ARG A 118 5.22 1.49 -18.43
N THR A 119 6.43 1.83 -18.02
CA THR A 119 7.61 1.94 -18.90
C THR A 119 8.71 0.93 -18.59
N ALA A 120 8.55 0.13 -17.53
CA ALA A 120 9.57 -0.78 -17.06
C ALA A 120 9.90 -1.89 -18.08
N ASP A 121 11.18 -2.25 -18.19
CA ASP A 121 11.59 -3.44 -18.93
C ASP A 121 11.28 -4.69 -18.10
N LEU A 122 10.12 -5.28 -18.37
CA LEU A 122 9.58 -6.41 -17.61
C LEU A 122 10.46 -7.66 -17.60
N SER A 123 11.39 -7.78 -18.54
CA SER A 123 12.26 -8.97 -18.69
C SER A 123 13.54 -8.90 -17.87
N LYS A 124 13.94 -7.71 -17.41
CA LYS A 124 15.16 -7.53 -16.64
C LYS A 124 14.99 -8.02 -15.21
N ALA A 125 16.08 -8.56 -14.67
CA ALA A 125 16.18 -8.87 -13.25
C ALA A 125 15.90 -7.60 -12.43
N VAL A 126 15.07 -7.74 -11.39
CA VAL A 126 14.64 -6.64 -10.53
C VAL A 126 15.77 -6.06 -9.67
N GLY A 127 16.82 -6.86 -9.42
CA GLY A 127 18.05 -6.39 -8.81
C GLY A 127 18.07 -6.47 -7.28
N PRO A 128 19.19 -6.10 -6.66
CA PRO A 128 19.52 -6.42 -5.26
C PRO A 128 18.58 -5.81 -4.22
N ALA A 129 17.80 -4.78 -4.58
CA ALA A 129 16.83 -4.17 -3.68
C ALA A 129 15.73 -5.15 -3.21
N GLU A 130 15.40 -6.16 -4.01
CA GLU A 130 14.40 -7.19 -3.65
C GLU A 130 15.02 -8.43 -2.96
N GLY A 131 16.27 -8.32 -2.50
CA GLY A 131 16.93 -9.33 -1.68
C GLY A 131 16.95 -10.72 -2.33
N PRO A 132 16.35 -11.77 -1.72
CA PRO A 132 16.31 -13.12 -2.29
C PRO A 132 15.69 -13.21 -3.68
N PHE A 133 14.86 -12.23 -4.07
CA PHE A 133 14.19 -12.18 -5.37
C PHE A 133 14.96 -11.39 -6.43
N ALA A 134 16.22 -10.99 -6.16
CA ALA A 134 16.98 -10.10 -7.04
C ALA A 134 17.13 -10.58 -8.50
N ALA A 135 17.10 -11.89 -8.72
CA ALA A 135 17.20 -12.50 -10.05
C ALA A 135 15.85 -12.63 -10.79
N GLU A 136 14.73 -12.42 -10.09
CA GLU A 136 13.39 -12.48 -10.68
C GLU A 136 13.17 -11.32 -11.66
N PRO A 137 12.37 -11.53 -12.73
CA PRO A 137 12.07 -10.46 -13.68
C PRO A 137 11.23 -9.35 -13.02
N MET A 138 11.37 -8.13 -13.52
CA MET A 138 10.56 -6.97 -13.10
C MET A 138 9.05 -7.25 -13.20
N ALA A 139 8.62 -8.11 -14.15
CA ALA A 139 7.24 -8.60 -14.20
C ALA A 139 6.77 -9.26 -12.89
N THR A 140 7.63 -10.03 -12.22
CA THR A 140 7.33 -10.66 -10.93
C THR A 140 7.08 -9.61 -9.85
N LEU A 141 7.88 -8.53 -9.82
CA LEU A 141 7.67 -7.43 -8.88
C LEU A 141 6.35 -6.69 -9.17
N VAL A 142 6.06 -6.37 -10.44
CA VAL A 142 4.80 -5.69 -10.79
C VAL A 142 3.58 -6.53 -10.38
N LEU A 143 3.61 -7.83 -10.64
CA LEU A 143 2.55 -8.75 -10.20
C LEU A 143 2.44 -8.84 -8.66
N HIS A 144 3.58 -8.83 -7.97
CA HIS A 144 3.59 -8.79 -6.50
C HIS A 144 2.91 -7.51 -5.99
N ILE A 145 3.29 -6.34 -6.50
CA ILE A 145 2.68 -5.06 -6.09
C ILE A 145 1.18 -5.03 -6.39
N ASN A 146 0.76 -5.50 -7.56
CA ASN A 146 -0.66 -5.62 -7.87
C ASN A 146 -1.40 -6.47 -6.80
N ARG A 147 -0.84 -7.62 -6.43
CA ARG A 147 -1.44 -8.50 -5.42
C ARG A 147 -1.54 -7.82 -4.05
N GLU A 148 -0.46 -7.18 -3.58
CA GLU A 148 -0.44 -6.50 -2.27
C GLU A 148 -1.49 -5.38 -2.22
N VAL A 149 -1.55 -4.55 -3.27
CA VAL A 149 -2.49 -3.43 -3.33
C VAL A 149 -3.93 -3.92 -3.39
N ILE A 150 -4.24 -4.89 -4.25
CA ILE A 150 -5.59 -5.46 -4.37
C ILE A 150 -6.03 -6.08 -3.04
N HIS A 151 -5.13 -6.82 -2.39
CA HIS A 151 -5.41 -7.46 -1.11
C HIS A 151 -5.74 -6.42 -0.03
N HIS A 152 -4.86 -5.45 0.21
CA HIS A 152 -5.03 -4.52 1.32
C HIS A 152 -6.10 -3.45 1.07
N LEU A 153 -6.32 -3.02 -0.18
CA LEU A 153 -7.46 -2.14 -0.48
C LEU A 153 -8.81 -2.87 -0.31
N ALA A 154 -8.88 -4.17 -0.58
CA ALA A 154 -10.07 -4.96 -0.28
C ALA A 154 -10.31 -5.10 1.24
N GLU A 155 -9.24 -5.26 2.04
CA GLU A 155 -9.36 -5.27 3.51
C GLU A 155 -9.80 -3.90 4.05
N ILE A 156 -9.25 -2.80 3.54
CA ILE A 156 -9.69 -1.45 3.90
C ILE A 156 -11.17 -1.28 3.55
N ALA A 157 -11.58 -1.68 2.35
CA ALA A 157 -12.98 -1.64 1.93
C ALA A 157 -13.91 -2.43 2.86
N LEU A 158 -13.47 -3.58 3.36
CA LEU A 158 -14.20 -4.37 4.34
C LEU A 158 -14.27 -3.68 5.71
N LEU A 159 -13.15 -3.13 6.20
CA LEU A 159 -13.13 -2.39 7.47
C LEU A 159 -14.07 -1.19 7.44
N ARG A 160 -14.11 -0.45 6.33
CA ARG A 160 -15.07 0.64 6.12
C ARG A 160 -16.51 0.15 6.21
N ASP A 161 -16.81 -0.98 5.57
CA ASP A 161 -18.13 -1.59 5.64
C ASP A 161 -18.52 -1.99 7.07
N LEU A 162 -17.58 -2.46 7.88
CA LEU A 162 -17.81 -2.78 9.29
C LEU A 162 -17.99 -1.52 10.13
N TYR A 163 -17.17 -0.49 9.91
CA TYR A 163 -17.26 0.80 10.62
C TYR A 163 -18.64 1.42 10.44
N LEU A 164 -19.13 1.47 9.21
CA LEU A 164 -20.44 2.08 8.88
C LEU A 164 -21.64 1.30 9.46
N ARG A 165 -21.42 0.08 9.96
CA ARG A 165 -22.46 -0.81 10.52
C ARG A 165 -22.27 -1.09 12.01
N LYS A 166 -21.27 -0.48 12.66
CA LYS A 166 -21.06 -0.64 14.10
C LYS A 166 -22.20 0.05 14.86
N SER A 167 -22.75 -0.64 15.85
CA SER A 167 -23.81 -0.15 16.73
C SER A 167 -23.27 0.61 17.93
#